data_AF-A0A9E1ZMC9-F1
#
_entry.id   AF-A0A9E1ZMC9-F1
#
_cell.length_a   1.000
_cell.length_b   1.000
_cell.length_c   1.000
_cell.angle_alpha   90.00
_cell.angle_beta   90.00
_cell.angle_gamma   90.00
#
_symmetry.space_group_name_H-M   'P 1'
#
loop_
_entity.id
_entity.type
_entity.pdbx_description
1 polymer ?
#
loop_
_entity_poly.entity_id
_entity_poly.type
_entity_poly.pdbx_seq_one_letter_code
_entity_poly.pdbx_strand_id
1 'polypeptide(L)'
;MAKIISMKALLESGVHFGHRTNRWNPKMAEYIFTERNGIHIIDLQQTVHAIKEVYGIVSQAVSDGGEILFVGTKRQAQQTVADEAERCGMPYVNERWLGGSLTNWPTISKRIAELERLEKMQESGEVDLLTKKEGLMIQRQIDRLHHRLSGLITMKRVPKLLFVVDIGREQAAIHEANLLKIPVIAMADTNYDPRYIDYVIPSNDDAIRAIKLIVGTMANAVLEGKSAREEEEEEAQAAAEALPAKKSQRKASKAVADASDLSDEELLGAATLKKMSDEREAAEAVAAAEEKAVEEKAEEEAPKTEEAAAKDTAAEAAAAEEKAE
;
A
#
# COMPACT_ATOMS: atom_id res chain seq x y z
N MET A 1 13.73 -1.13 -13.07
CA MET A 1 14.55 -2.05 -12.26
C MET A 1 15.89 -1.41 -11.99
N ALA A 2 16.08 -0.90 -10.77
CA ALA A 2 17.36 -0.40 -10.32
C ALA A 2 18.50 -1.38 -10.64
N LYS A 3 19.68 -0.83 -10.89
CA LYS A 3 20.91 -1.57 -11.18
C LYS A 3 21.25 -2.49 -10.00
N ILE A 4 20.71 -3.71 -10.02
CA ILE A 4 21.02 -4.77 -9.05
C ILE A 4 22.54 -4.85 -8.94
N ILE A 5 23.03 -4.76 -7.71
CA ILE A 5 24.46 -4.65 -7.42
C ILE A 5 25.22 -5.77 -8.13
N SER A 6 26.19 -5.40 -8.96
CA SER A 6 27.07 -6.38 -9.59
C SER A 6 27.96 -7.04 -8.54
N MET A 7 28.26 -8.33 -8.69
CA MET A 7 29.18 -9.04 -7.80
C MET A 7 30.56 -8.35 -7.71
N LYS A 8 31.01 -7.73 -8.81
CA LYS A 8 32.21 -6.90 -8.84
C LYS A 8 32.16 -5.73 -7.85
N ALA A 9 31.03 -5.04 -7.75
CA ALA A 9 30.85 -3.94 -6.80
C ALA A 9 30.85 -4.42 -5.33
N LEU A 10 30.29 -5.60 -5.04
CA LEU A 10 30.39 -6.22 -3.71
C LEU A 10 31.83 -6.60 -3.35
N LEU A 11 32.61 -7.03 -4.34
CA LEU A 11 34.01 -7.39 -4.16
C LEU A 11 34.87 -6.13 -3.92
N GLU A 12 34.71 -5.08 -4.73
CA GLU A 12 35.44 -3.81 -4.60
C GLU A 12 35.12 -3.04 -3.30
N SER A 13 33.89 -3.15 -2.81
CA SER A 13 33.46 -2.53 -1.54
C SER A 13 33.90 -3.31 -0.30
N GLY A 14 34.38 -4.55 -0.46
CA GLY A 14 34.87 -5.38 0.64
C GLY A 14 33.78 -6.09 1.45
N VAL A 15 32.59 -6.31 0.86
CA VAL A 15 31.45 -7.00 1.51
C VAL A 15 31.78 -8.46 1.86
N HIS A 16 32.66 -9.09 1.09
CA HIS A 16 33.04 -10.50 1.23
C HIS A 16 33.95 -10.80 2.43
N PHE A 17 34.54 -9.78 3.06
CA PHE A 17 35.40 -10.00 4.21
C PHE A 17 34.56 -10.19 5.47
N GLY A 18 34.73 -11.32 6.15
CA GLY A 18 34.16 -11.55 7.47
C GLY A 18 35.17 -11.29 8.60
N HIS A 19 34.86 -11.83 9.78
CA HIS A 19 35.73 -11.77 10.94
C HIS A 19 36.83 -12.84 10.95
N ARG A 20 37.72 -12.75 11.94
CA ARG A 20 38.79 -13.74 12.19
C ARG A 20 38.22 -15.09 12.58
N THR A 21 38.94 -16.17 12.24
CA THR A 21 38.56 -17.56 12.51
C THR A 21 38.30 -17.90 13.97
N ASN A 22 38.90 -17.17 14.92
CA ASN A 22 38.67 -17.41 16.35
C ASN A 22 37.35 -16.81 16.89
N ARG A 23 36.69 -15.94 16.12
CA ARG A 23 35.52 -15.16 16.57
C ARG A 23 34.25 -15.49 15.80
N TRP A 24 34.26 -16.53 14.99
CA TRP A 24 33.12 -16.91 14.18
C TRP A 24 32.06 -17.66 15.01
N ASN A 25 30.82 -17.60 14.53
CA ASN A 25 29.71 -18.37 15.06
C ASN A 25 29.46 -19.58 14.16
N PRO A 26 29.41 -20.81 14.70
CA PRO A 26 29.14 -22.02 13.93
C PRO A 26 27.87 -21.99 13.08
N LYS A 27 26.87 -21.19 13.45
CA LYS A 27 25.61 -21.05 12.71
C LYS A 27 25.73 -20.20 11.45
N MET A 28 26.82 -19.46 11.31
CA MET A 28 27.15 -18.74 10.08
C MET A 28 27.90 -19.63 9.07
N ALA A 29 28.13 -20.92 9.38
CA ALA A 29 28.88 -21.83 8.50
C ALA A 29 28.34 -21.88 7.07
N GLU A 30 27.01 -21.86 6.91
CA GLU A 30 26.33 -21.93 5.61
C GLU A 30 26.64 -20.72 4.71
N TYR A 31 26.91 -19.57 5.32
CA TYR A 31 27.20 -18.31 4.62
C TYR A 31 28.70 -18.09 4.36
N ILE A 32 29.58 -18.93 4.93
CA ILE A 32 31.03 -18.82 4.80
C ILE A 32 31.48 -19.69 3.62
N PHE A 33 32.15 -19.06 2.65
CA PHE A 33 32.69 -19.75 1.48
C PHE A 33 34.04 -20.44 1.78
N THR A 34 35.00 -19.69 2.33
CA THR A 34 36.34 -20.21 2.64
C THR A 34 37.04 -19.37 3.69
N GLU A 35 38.21 -19.80 4.15
CA GLU A 35 39.10 -18.99 4.99
C GLU A 35 40.39 -18.65 4.24
N ARG A 36 40.87 -17.42 4.36
CA ARG A 36 42.16 -16.98 3.80
C ARG A 36 42.86 -16.08 4.79
N ASN A 37 44.13 -16.40 5.09
CA ASN A 37 44.95 -15.64 6.04
C ASN A 37 44.29 -15.45 7.42
N GLY A 38 43.52 -16.43 7.88
CA GLY A 38 42.81 -16.39 9.18
C GLY A 38 41.57 -15.47 9.21
N ILE A 39 41.05 -15.06 8.05
CA ILE A 39 39.80 -14.30 7.89
C ILE A 39 38.82 -15.16 7.10
N HIS A 40 37.56 -15.22 7.57
CA HIS A 40 36.49 -15.88 6.82
C HIS A 40 36.07 -15.02 5.62
N ILE A 41 35.82 -15.68 4.50
CA ILE A 41 35.29 -15.07 3.29
C ILE A 41 33.84 -15.51 3.16
N ILE A 42 32.94 -14.53 3.07
CA ILE A 42 31.50 -14.72 2.91
C ILE A 42 31.19 -15.05 1.45
N ASP A 43 30.23 -15.96 1.23
CA ASP A 43 29.76 -16.30 -0.10
C ASP A 43 28.92 -15.17 -0.72
N LEU A 44 29.51 -14.48 -1.70
CA LEU A 44 28.85 -13.38 -2.42
C LEU A 44 27.65 -13.83 -3.26
N GLN A 45 27.57 -15.09 -3.68
CA GLN A 45 26.40 -15.56 -4.43
C GLN A 45 25.15 -15.52 -3.55
N GLN A 46 25.29 -15.99 -2.31
CA GLN A 46 24.24 -15.93 -1.29
C GLN A 46 23.90 -14.49 -0.95
N THR A 47 24.90 -13.62 -0.78
CA THR A 47 24.68 -12.18 -0.56
C THR A 47 23.87 -11.53 -1.68
N VAL A 48 24.18 -11.82 -2.96
CA VAL A 48 23.43 -11.27 -4.09
C VAL A 48 21.99 -11.77 -4.10
N HIS A 49 21.75 -13.04 -3.77
CA HIS A 49 20.40 -13.59 -3.67
C HIS A 49 19.60 -12.93 -2.55
N ALA A 50 20.17 -12.86 -1.34
CA ALA A 50 19.56 -12.23 -0.18
C ALA A 50 19.24 -10.74 -0.42
N ILE A 51 20.15 -9.99 -1.06
CA ILE A 51 19.90 -8.58 -1.40
C ILE A 51 18.71 -8.45 -2.35
N LYS A 52 18.57 -9.33 -3.35
CA LYS A 52 17.43 -9.29 -4.29
C LYS A 52 16.10 -9.58 -3.58
N GLU A 53 16.09 -10.59 -2.72
CA GLU A 53 14.91 -10.95 -1.94
C GLU A 53 14.46 -9.79 -1.04
N VAL A 54 15.40 -9.27 -0.25
CA VAL A 54 15.15 -8.13 0.65
C VAL A 54 14.72 -6.90 -0.15
N TYR A 55 15.35 -6.62 -1.29
CA TYR A 55 14.98 -5.50 -2.15
C TYR A 55 13.49 -5.54 -2.54
N GLY A 56 12.99 -6.72 -2.92
CA GLY A 56 11.57 -6.91 -3.24
C GLY A 56 10.66 -6.71 -2.04
N ILE A 57 11.03 -7.25 -0.88
CA ILE A 57 10.26 -7.12 0.37
C ILE A 57 10.18 -5.66 0.82
N VAL A 58 11.31 -4.95 0.78
CA VAL A 58 11.40 -3.53 1.13
C VAL A 58 10.55 -2.69 0.20
N SER A 59 10.69 -2.89 -1.12
CA SER A 59 9.90 -2.14 -2.11
C SER A 59 8.39 -2.37 -1.88
N GLN A 60 7.96 -3.62 -1.77
CA GLN A 60 6.55 -3.96 -1.52
C GLN A 60 6.02 -3.37 -0.21
N ALA A 61 6.78 -3.48 0.88
CA ALA A 61 6.35 -2.97 2.17
C ALA A 61 6.15 -1.45 2.17
N VAL A 62 6.96 -0.73 1.38
CA VAL A 62 6.85 0.73 1.21
C VAL A 62 5.73 1.09 0.24
N SER A 63 5.50 0.31 -0.81
CA SER A 63 4.37 0.49 -1.71
C SER A 63 3.03 0.31 -0.98
N ASP A 64 2.95 -0.62 -0.03
CA ASP A 64 1.80 -0.74 0.90
C ASP A 64 1.67 0.44 1.90
N GLY A 65 2.60 1.41 1.85
CA GLY A 65 2.68 2.55 2.73
C GLY A 65 3.32 2.29 4.10
N GLY A 66 4.00 1.15 4.28
CA GLY A 66 4.74 0.85 5.50
C GLY A 66 5.98 1.72 5.68
N GLU A 67 6.33 2.00 6.94
CA GLU A 67 7.58 2.67 7.30
C GLU A 67 8.66 1.62 7.64
N ILE A 68 9.90 1.91 7.27
CA ILE A 68 11.06 1.08 7.57
C ILE A 68 11.96 1.85 8.52
N LEU A 69 12.33 1.21 9.63
CA LEU A 69 13.25 1.81 10.60
C LEU A 69 14.68 1.31 10.34
N PHE A 70 15.58 2.23 9.99
CA PHE A 70 17.00 1.92 9.83
C PHE A 70 17.74 2.06 11.17
N VAL A 71 18.44 1.02 11.61
CA VAL A 71 19.17 1.01 12.88
C VAL A 71 20.63 0.68 12.65
N GLY A 72 21.52 1.53 13.17
CA GLY A 72 22.96 1.27 13.18
C GLY A 72 23.70 2.23 14.09
N THR A 73 23.99 1.80 15.32
CA THR A 73 24.75 2.59 16.32
C THR A 73 26.27 2.42 16.22
N LYS A 74 26.72 1.50 15.36
CA LYS A 74 28.13 1.26 15.11
C LYS A 74 28.77 2.49 14.46
N ARG A 75 29.92 2.94 14.96
CA ARG A 75 30.63 4.16 14.48
C ARG A 75 30.78 4.24 12.96
N GLN A 76 31.03 3.10 12.32
CA GLN A 76 31.18 2.97 10.87
C GLN A 76 29.86 3.13 10.10
N ALA A 77 28.72 2.84 10.76
CA ALA A 77 27.38 2.88 10.18
C ALA A 77 26.63 4.20 10.48
N GLN A 78 26.90 4.87 11.60
CA GLN A 78 26.08 6.00 12.10
C GLN A 78 25.79 7.05 11.02
N GLN A 79 26.83 7.57 10.37
CA GLN A 79 26.68 8.61 9.35
C GLN A 79 26.00 8.08 8.09
N THR A 80 26.38 6.87 7.64
CA THR A 80 25.82 6.27 6.43
C THR A 80 24.33 5.97 6.58
N VAL A 81 23.91 5.48 7.74
CA VAL A 81 22.51 5.20 8.04
C VAL A 81 21.70 6.49 8.10
N ALA A 82 22.23 7.54 8.75
CA ALA A 82 21.55 8.83 8.82
C ALA A 82 21.38 9.46 7.43
N ASP A 83 22.47 9.59 6.66
CA ASP A 83 22.46 10.25 5.35
C ASP A 83 21.49 9.54 4.36
N GLU A 84 21.50 8.20 4.33
CA GLU A 84 20.67 7.42 3.41
C GLU A 84 19.20 7.35 3.86
N ALA A 85 18.93 7.33 5.17
CA ALA A 85 17.57 7.36 5.70
C ALA A 85 16.91 8.74 5.53
N GLU A 86 17.67 9.83 5.71
CA GLU A 86 17.22 11.18 5.40
C GLU A 86 16.94 11.34 3.90
N ARG A 87 17.81 10.79 3.04
CA ARG A 87 17.61 10.78 1.59
C ARG A 87 16.31 10.09 1.18
N CYS A 88 15.97 8.96 1.81
CA CYS A 88 14.74 8.23 1.49
C CYS A 88 13.54 8.69 2.32
N GLY A 89 13.71 9.61 3.28
CA GLY A 89 12.66 10.11 4.16
C GLY A 89 12.03 9.02 5.02
N MET A 90 12.86 8.14 5.58
CA MET A 90 12.46 7.08 6.52
C MET A 90 13.06 7.30 7.90
N PRO A 91 12.45 6.78 8.97
CA PRO A 91 12.98 6.92 10.32
C PRO A 91 14.26 6.11 10.50
N TYR A 92 15.15 6.60 11.38
CA TYR A 92 16.42 5.94 11.68
C TYR A 92 16.87 6.11 13.13
N VAL A 93 17.80 5.25 13.56
CA VAL A 93 18.53 5.35 14.82
C VAL A 93 20.02 5.11 14.56
N ASN A 94 20.82 6.15 14.73
CA ASN A 94 22.26 6.14 14.46
C ASN A 94 23.14 6.25 15.72
N GLU A 95 22.61 6.77 16.84
CA GLU A 95 23.41 7.02 18.04
C GLU A 95 23.30 5.89 19.07
N ARG A 96 22.14 5.80 19.73
CA ARG A 96 21.90 4.79 20.76
C ARG A 96 20.47 4.30 20.73
N TRP A 97 20.30 2.99 20.70
CA TRP A 97 19.00 2.38 20.94
C TRP A 97 18.54 2.59 22.38
N LEU A 98 17.36 3.20 22.55
CA LEU A 98 16.69 3.30 23.84
C LEU A 98 15.83 2.06 24.03
N GLY A 99 16.03 1.34 25.14
CA GLY A 99 15.18 0.20 25.46
C GLY A 99 13.72 0.62 25.60
N GLY A 100 12.83 -0.09 24.92
CA GLY A 100 11.41 0.23 24.82
C GLY A 100 11.05 1.19 23.68
N SER A 101 11.99 1.47 22.76
CA SER A 101 11.73 2.25 21.54
C SER A 101 10.53 1.72 20.75
N LEU A 102 10.41 0.40 20.61
CA LEU A 102 9.32 -0.23 19.88
C LEU A 102 8.23 -0.72 20.83
N THR A 103 8.60 -1.45 21.89
CA THR A 103 7.62 -2.09 22.80
C THR A 103 6.85 -1.09 23.65
N ASN A 104 7.43 0.08 23.94
CA ASN A 104 6.81 1.17 24.69
C ASN A 104 6.73 2.45 23.86
N TRP A 105 6.28 2.32 22.61
CA TRP A 105 6.07 3.43 21.69
C TRP A 105 5.27 4.61 22.29
N PRO A 106 4.18 4.41 23.07
CA PRO A 106 3.43 5.53 23.65
C PRO A 106 4.26 6.44 24.55
N THR A 107 5.29 5.91 25.24
CA THR A 107 6.17 6.72 26.09
C THR A 107 7.21 7.47 25.26
N ILE A 108 7.73 6.85 24.21
CA ILE A 108 8.72 7.45 23.31
C ILE A 108 8.08 8.55 22.46
N SER A 109 6.89 8.30 21.93
CA SER A 109 6.08 9.30 21.23
C SER A 109 5.82 10.55 22.09
N LYS A 110 5.52 10.39 23.38
CA LYS A 110 5.42 11.53 24.32
C LYS A 110 6.72 12.32 24.46
N ARG A 111 7.88 11.66 24.40
CA ARG A 111 9.19 12.33 24.46
C ARG A 111 9.50 13.07 23.16
N ILE A 112 9.08 12.55 22.01
CA ILE A 112 9.16 13.24 20.72
C ILE A 112 8.27 14.48 20.72
N ALA A 113 7.02 14.36 21.17
CA ALA A 113 6.11 15.50 21.29
C ALA A 113 6.64 16.59 22.25
N GLU A 114 7.32 16.19 23.32
CA GLU A 114 7.99 17.14 24.22
C GLU A 114 9.19 17.83 23.55
N LEU A 115 9.97 17.13 22.71
CA LEU A 115 11.03 17.74 21.92
C LEU A 115 10.46 18.80 20.97
N GLU A 116 9.42 18.46 20.19
CA GLU A 116 8.76 19.41 19.29
C GLU A 116 8.20 20.63 20.03
N ARG A 117 7.68 20.44 21.25
CA ARG A 117 7.21 21.54 22.09
C ARG A 117 8.36 22.47 22.50
N LEU A 118 9.49 21.92 22.92
CA LEU A 118 10.66 22.71 23.32
C LEU A 118 11.29 23.46 22.15
N GLU A 119 11.32 22.84 20.96
CA GLU A 119 11.77 23.50 19.72
C GLU A 119 10.86 24.67 19.34
N LYS A 120 9.53 24.49 19.38
CA LYS A 120 8.57 25.60 19.17
C LYS A 120 8.74 26.72 20.18
N MET A 121 9.00 26.39 21.44
CA MET A 121 9.26 27.38 22.50
C MET A 121 10.55 28.16 22.23
N GLN A 122 11.58 27.50 21.71
CA GLN A 122 12.83 28.14 21.30
C GLN A 122 12.64 29.04 20.07
N GLU A 123 11.91 28.57 19.05
CA GLU A 123 11.61 29.34 17.83
C GLU A 123 10.74 30.57 18.10
N SER A 124 9.79 30.46 19.02
CA SER A 124 8.92 31.58 19.43
C SER A 124 9.64 32.65 20.26
N GLY A 125 10.87 32.42 20.70
CA GLY A 125 11.63 33.34 21.55
C GLY A 125 11.19 33.38 23.01
N GLU A 126 10.27 32.50 23.43
CA GLU A 126 9.83 32.40 24.84
C GLU A 126 11.00 32.05 25.78
N VAL A 127 11.97 31.29 25.29
CA VAL A 127 13.18 30.89 26.04
C VAL A 127 14.03 32.11 26.43
N ASP A 128 14.05 33.16 25.61
CA ASP A 128 14.85 34.37 25.85
C ASP A 128 14.26 35.27 26.95
N LEU A 129 12.96 35.11 27.25
CA LEU A 129 12.28 35.80 28.35
C LEU A 129 12.59 35.18 29.72
N LEU A 130 13.11 33.95 29.75
CA LEU A 130 13.45 33.22 30.97
C LEU A 130 14.81 33.65 31.53
N THR A 131 15.09 33.23 32.76
CA THR A 131 16.43 33.46 33.31
C THR A 131 17.48 32.69 32.51
N LYS A 132 18.70 33.24 32.39
CA LYS A 132 19.81 32.58 31.66
C LYS A 132 20.06 31.13 32.12
N LYS A 133 19.79 30.83 33.40
CA LYS A 133 19.94 29.49 33.95
C LYS A 133 18.85 28.54 33.42
N GLU A 134 17.60 28.99 33.38
CA GLU A 134 16.47 28.21 32.86
C GLU A 134 16.61 28.00 31.35
N GLY A 135 16.95 29.05 30.60
CA GLY A 135 17.22 28.95 29.16
C GLY A 135 18.33 27.94 28.84
N LEU A 136 19.43 27.95 29.60
CA LEU A 136 20.51 26.96 29.44
C LEU A 136 20.06 25.53 29.76
N MET A 137 19.18 25.34 30.74
CA MET A 137 18.64 24.02 31.09
C MET A 137 17.74 23.48 29.98
N ILE A 138 16.90 24.34 29.40
CA ILE A 138 16.05 23.99 28.25
C ILE A 138 16.92 23.62 27.05
N GLN A 139 17.92 24.43 26.72
CA GLN A 139 18.81 24.15 25.59
C GLN A 139 19.55 22.81 25.75
N ARG A 140 20.09 22.53 26.94
CA ARG A 140 20.68 21.22 27.25
C ARG A 140 19.69 20.05 27.16
N GLN A 141 18.42 20.30 27.44
CA GLN A 141 17.36 19.30 27.32
C GLN A 141 17.04 19.03 25.84
N ILE A 142 16.95 20.07 25.02
CA ILE A 142 16.80 19.96 23.56
C ILE A 142 17.97 19.19 22.97
N ASP A 143 19.21 19.60 23.22
CA ASP A 143 20.42 18.93 22.71
C ASP A 143 20.44 17.44 23.06
N ARG A 144 20.07 17.10 24.30
CA ARG A 144 20.01 15.71 24.78
C ARG A 144 18.93 14.89 24.08
N LEU A 145 17.76 15.47 23.86
CA LEU A 145 16.64 14.80 23.20
C LEU A 145 16.92 14.66 21.70
N HIS A 146 17.39 15.72 21.04
CA HIS A 146 17.77 15.73 19.64
C HIS A 146 18.85 14.68 19.34
N HIS A 147 19.93 14.62 20.14
CA HIS A 147 20.98 13.61 19.96
C HIS A 147 20.50 12.15 20.08
N ARG A 148 19.35 11.90 20.73
CA ARG A 148 18.82 10.53 20.93
C ARG A 148 17.65 10.18 20.02
N LEU A 149 16.86 11.18 19.63
CA LEU A 149 15.57 10.99 18.99
C LEU A 149 15.49 11.61 17.59
N SER A 150 16.53 12.30 17.09
CA SER A 150 16.49 13.01 15.80
C SER A 150 15.90 12.17 14.67
N GLY A 151 16.39 10.94 14.50
CA GLY A 151 15.92 10.05 13.43
C GLY A 151 14.55 9.40 13.68
N LEU A 152 13.98 9.51 14.89
CA LEU A 152 12.65 8.99 15.22
C LEU A 152 11.55 10.05 15.12
N ILE A 153 11.89 11.33 14.94
CA ILE A 153 10.91 12.44 14.87
C ILE A 153 9.91 12.22 13.73
N THR A 154 10.38 11.69 12.60
CA THR A 154 9.54 11.41 11.43
C THR A 154 8.56 10.25 11.65
N MET A 155 8.79 9.43 12.66
CA MET A 155 8.03 8.21 12.91
C MET A 155 6.72 8.51 13.65
N LYS A 156 5.58 8.22 13.02
CA LYS A 156 4.25 8.42 13.62
C LYS A 156 3.68 7.16 14.25
N ARG A 157 4.06 6.01 13.69
CA ARG A 157 3.58 4.68 14.09
C ARG A 157 4.75 3.71 14.16
N VAL A 158 4.52 2.56 14.78
CA VAL A 158 5.50 1.47 14.83
C VAL A 158 5.83 1.04 13.38
N PRO A 159 7.11 0.83 13.04
CA PRO A 159 7.54 0.48 11.69
C PRO A 159 7.03 -0.91 11.29
N LYS A 160 6.86 -1.12 9.97
CA LYS A 160 6.46 -2.42 9.40
C LYS A 160 7.66 -3.36 9.23
N LEU A 161 8.86 -2.80 9.03
CA LEU A 161 10.10 -3.54 8.91
C LEU A 161 11.22 -2.86 9.69
N LEU A 162 12.11 -3.67 10.24
CA LEU A 162 13.34 -3.21 10.88
C LEU A 162 14.54 -3.59 10.01
N PHE A 163 15.38 -2.61 9.65
CA PHE A 163 16.66 -2.85 8.97
C PHE A 163 17.80 -2.56 9.95
N VAL A 164 18.64 -3.56 10.21
CA VAL A 164 19.70 -3.49 11.24
C VAL A 164 21.08 -3.67 10.64
N VAL A 165 22.01 -2.79 11.03
CA VAL A 165 23.45 -2.92 10.77
C VAL A 165 24.14 -3.39 12.05
N ASP A 166 24.80 -4.55 12.00
CA ASP A 166 25.46 -5.24 13.12
C ASP A 166 24.47 -5.79 14.17
N ILE A 167 24.28 -7.11 14.13
CA ILE A 167 23.41 -7.87 15.05
C ILE A 167 23.87 -7.74 16.50
N GLY A 168 25.17 -7.67 16.74
CA GLY A 168 25.75 -7.68 18.07
C GLY A 168 25.49 -6.42 18.84
N ARG A 169 25.64 -5.27 18.20
CA ARG A 169 25.35 -3.98 18.85
C ARG A 169 23.85 -3.75 19.04
N GLU A 170 23.02 -4.25 18.12
CA GLU A 170 21.59 -3.95 18.08
C GLU A 170 20.69 -5.08 18.61
N GLN A 171 21.22 -5.95 19.47
CA GLN A 171 20.44 -7.05 20.06
C GLN A 171 19.15 -6.59 20.74
N ALA A 172 19.17 -5.42 21.38
CA ALA A 172 17.99 -4.86 22.03
C ALA A 172 16.89 -4.50 21.02
N ALA A 173 17.26 -3.91 19.87
CA ALA A 173 16.31 -3.57 18.81
C ALA A 173 15.70 -4.82 18.19
N ILE A 174 16.54 -5.83 17.91
CA ILE A 174 16.11 -7.13 17.37
C ILE A 174 15.17 -7.83 18.35
N HIS A 175 15.50 -7.84 19.64
CA HIS A 175 14.66 -8.46 20.66
C HIS A 175 13.28 -7.81 20.77
N GLU A 176 13.22 -6.48 20.75
CA GLU A 176 11.95 -5.74 20.78
C GLU A 176 11.12 -5.97 19.53
N ALA A 177 11.74 -5.97 18.34
CA ALA A 177 11.07 -6.24 17.08
C ALA A 177 10.47 -7.66 17.06
N ASN A 178 11.23 -8.65 17.53
CA ASN A 178 10.76 -10.04 17.62
C ASN A 178 9.59 -10.19 18.60
N LEU A 179 9.59 -9.47 19.72
CA LEU A 179 8.45 -9.45 20.65
C LEU A 179 7.16 -8.93 19.99
N LEU A 180 7.29 -7.92 19.13
CA LEU A 180 6.19 -7.30 18.40
C LEU A 180 5.89 -8.01 17.07
N LYS A 181 6.65 -9.05 16.71
CA LYS A 181 6.57 -9.77 15.44
C LYS A 181 6.75 -8.86 14.22
N ILE A 182 7.60 -7.85 14.35
CA ILE A 182 8.04 -7.01 13.23
C ILE A 182 9.16 -7.76 12.52
N PRO A 183 9.07 -8.03 11.21
CA PRO A 183 10.13 -8.72 10.50
C PRO A 183 11.44 -7.94 10.52
N VAL A 184 12.53 -8.66 10.80
CA VAL A 184 13.88 -8.10 10.94
C VAL A 184 14.73 -8.49 9.74
N ILE A 185 15.27 -7.48 9.07
CA ILE A 185 16.30 -7.60 8.05
C ILE A 185 17.61 -7.15 8.68
N ALA A 186 18.67 -7.96 8.62
CA ALA A 186 19.95 -7.59 9.19
C ALA A 186 21.15 -7.90 8.31
N MET A 187 22.12 -6.99 8.32
CA MET A 187 23.48 -7.26 7.85
C MET A 187 24.21 -8.13 8.87
N ALA A 188 24.61 -9.33 8.46
CA ALA A 188 25.23 -10.32 9.32
C ALA A 188 26.67 -10.62 8.91
N ASP A 189 27.61 -10.34 9.80
CA ASP A 189 28.98 -10.83 9.71
C ASP A 189 29.09 -12.21 10.40
N THR A 190 30.21 -12.90 10.22
CA THR A 190 30.45 -14.30 10.60
C THR A 190 30.46 -14.55 12.11
N ASN A 191 30.43 -13.51 12.94
CA ASN A 191 30.59 -13.56 14.40
C ASN A 191 29.26 -13.67 15.17
N TYR A 192 28.13 -13.32 14.57
CA TYR A 192 26.83 -13.28 15.24
C TYR A 192 25.90 -14.41 14.81
N ASP A 193 24.85 -14.63 15.61
CA ASP A 193 23.89 -15.71 15.40
C ASP A 193 22.72 -15.22 14.52
N PRO A 194 22.49 -15.84 13.34
CA PRO A 194 21.45 -15.41 12.41
C PRO A 194 20.03 -15.83 12.81
N ARG A 195 19.84 -16.69 13.82
CA ARG A 195 18.54 -17.34 14.12
C ARG A 195 17.37 -16.41 14.43
N TYR A 196 17.66 -15.21 14.94
CA TYR A 196 16.63 -14.26 15.40
C TYR A 196 16.31 -13.20 14.35
N ILE A 197 16.71 -13.45 13.10
CA ILE A 197 16.57 -12.54 11.97
C ILE A 197 15.83 -13.30 10.88
N ASP A 198 14.79 -12.68 10.34
CA ASP A 198 13.96 -13.30 9.30
C ASP A 198 14.68 -13.28 7.95
N TYR A 199 15.33 -12.15 7.64
CA TYR A 199 16.05 -11.96 6.38
C TYR A 199 17.50 -11.54 6.64
N VAL A 200 18.40 -12.49 6.42
CA VAL A 200 19.83 -12.31 6.67
C VAL A 200 20.52 -11.87 5.38
N ILE A 201 21.28 -10.77 5.43
CA ILE A 201 22.19 -10.35 4.36
C ILE A 201 23.63 -10.65 4.82
N PRO A 202 24.23 -11.76 4.36
CA PRO A 202 25.61 -12.10 4.71
C PRO A 202 26.54 -11.02 4.16
N SER A 203 27.16 -10.25 5.05
CA SER A 203 27.93 -9.08 4.66
C SER A 203 28.85 -8.58 5.76
N ASN A 204 29.93 -7.92 5.35
CA ASN A 204 30.80 -7.18 6.23
C ASN A 204 30.09 -5.96 6.86
N ASP A 205 30.02 -5.91 8.19
CA ASP A 205 29.42 -4.83 8.95
C ASP A 205 30.46 -3.84 9.54
N ASP A 206 31.76 -4.08 9.33
CA ASP A 206 32.87 -3.23 9.80
C ASP A 206 33.34 -2.25 8.72
N ALA A 207 33.22 -2.62 7.44
CA ALA A 207 33.69 -1.78 6.34
C ALA A 207 32.67 -0.70 5.96
N ILE A 208 33.05 0.57 6.09
CA ILE A 208 32.19 1.72 5.73
C ILE A 208 31.69 1.63 4.28
N ARG A 209 32.56 1.18 3.35
CA ARG A 209 32.18 1.01 1.93
C ARG A 209 31.13 -0.07 1.72
N ALA A 210 31.21 -1.17 2.47
CA ALA A 210 30.23 -2.27 2.42
C ALA A 210 28.88 -1.81 2.96
N ILE A 211 28.88 -1.18 4.15
CA ILE A 211 27.66 -0.62 4.77
C ILE A 211 27.01 0.39 3.84
N LYS A 212 27.78 1.33 3.27
CA LYS A 212 27.26 2.33 2.33
C LYS A 212 26.63 1.71 1.08
N LEU A 213 27.25 0.68 0.53
CA LEU A 213 26.71 0.00 -0.64
C LEU A 213 25.37 -0.68 -0.33
N ILE A 214 25.29 -1.41 0.79
CA ILE A 214 24.08 -2.16 1.17
C ILE A 214 22.96 -1.20 1.60
N VAL A 215 23.23 -0.30 2.55
CA VAL A 215 22.26 0.69 3.04
C VAL A 215 21.76 1.57 1.89
N GLY A 216 22.67 2.06 1.03
CA GLY A 216 22.27 2.87 -0.13
C GLY A 216 21.41 2.10 -1.13
N THR A 217 21.64 0.79 -1.29
CA THR A 217 20.78 -0.04 -2.14
C THR A 217 19.40 -0.25 -1.52
N MET A 218 19.32 -0.43 -0.20
CA MET A 218 18.02 -0.50 0.50
C MET A 218 17.27 0.83 0.44
N ALA A 219 17.97 1.97 0.59
CA ALA A 219 17.37 3.29 0.42
C ALA A 219 16.84 3.51 -1.01
N ASN A 220 17.53 3.00 -2.04
CA ASN A 220 17.03 3.02 -3.41
C ASN A 220 15.77 2.14 -3.57
N ALA A 221 15.69 1.00 -2.88
CA ALA A 221 14.49 0.15 -2.87
C ALA A 221 13.28 0.88 -2.25
N VAL A 222 13.52 1.63 -1.17
CA VAL A 222 12.50 2.47 -0.54
C VAL A 222 12.00 3.55 -1.50
N LEU A 223 12.91 4.23 -2.21
CA LEU A 223 12.53 5.26 -3.19
C LEU A 223 11.72 4.66 -4.35
N GLU A 224 12.12 3.51 -4.88
CA GLU A 224 11.36 2.81 -5.94
C GLU A 224 9.96 2.41 -5.42
N GLY A 225 9.86 1.90 -4.20
CA GLY A 225 8.58 1.56 -3.57
C GLY A 225 7.67 2.78 -3.34
N LYS A 226 8.24 3.95 -2.99
CA LYS A 226 7.51 5.22 -2.87
C LYS A 226 6.99 5.70 -4.21
N SER A 227 7.84 5.72 -5.25
CA SER A 227 7.42 6.14 -6.59
C SER A 227 6.32 5.22 -7.16
N ALA A 228 6.43 3.91 -6.98
CA ALA A 228 5.39 2.98 -7.41
C ALA A 228 4.04 3.24 -6.73
N ARG A 229 4.06 3.66 -5.46
CA ARG A 229 2.85 4.04 -4.73
C ARG A 229 2.25 5.34 -5.24
N GLU A 230 3.09 6.34 -5.52
CA GLU A 230 2.64 7.61 -6.09
C GLU A 230 1.97 7.39 -7.46
N GLU A 231 2.56 6.55 -8.31
CA GLU A 231 1.98 6.14 -9.60
C GLU A 231 0.63 5.43 -9.42
N GLU A 232 0.51 4.49 -8.49
CA GLU A 232 -0.75 3.78 -8.21
C GLU A 232 -1.84 4.73 -7.65
N GLU A 233 -1.47 5.70 -6.81
CA GLU A 233 -2.37 6.72 -6.29
C GLU A 233 -2.83 7.68 -7.41
N GLU A 234 -1.94 8.07 -8.33
CA GLU A 234 -2.28 8.89 -9.51
C GLU A 234 -3.19 8.14 -10.50
N GLU A 235 -2.92 6.88 -10.79
CA GLU A 235 -3.76 6.04 -11.65
C GLU A 235 -5.16 5.84 -11.04
N ALA A 236 -5.24 5.62 -9.73
CA ALA A 236 -6.51 5.52 -9.02
C ALA A 236 -7.31 6.83 -9.08
N GLN A 237 -6.65 7.98 -8.96
CA GLN A 237 -7.28 9.29 -9.11
C GLN A 237 -7.77 9.54 -10.54
N ALA A 238 -6.95 9.23 -11.56
CA ALA A 238 -7.33 9.35 -12.96
C ALA A 238 -8.51 8.42 -13.32
N ALA A 239 -8.54 7.19 -12.78
CA ALA A 239 -9.66 6.27 -12.96
C ALA A 239 -10.94 6.78 -12.26
N ALA A 240 -10.81 7.37 -11.07
CA ALA A 240 -11.93 8.00 -10.37
C ALA A 240 -12.47 9.23 -11.12
N GLU A 241 -11.61 9.98 -11.80
CA GLU A 241 -11.97 11.15 -12.61
C GLU A 241 -12.48 10.79 -14.02
N ALA A 242 -12.24 9.57 -14.50
CA ALA A 242 -12.85 9.00 -15.72
C ALA A 242 -14.24 8.35 -15.48
N LEU A 243 -14.59 8.04 -14.23
CA LEU A 243 -15.90 7.50 -13.82
C LEU A 243 -17.09 8.50 -13.75
N PRO A 244 -16.97 9.85 -13.75
CA PRO A 244 -18.14 10.74 -13.75
C PRO A 244 -18.87 10.74 -15.10
N ALA A 245 -18.24 10.31 -16.21
CA ALA A 245 -18.90 10.20 -17.51
C ALA A 245 -19.92 9.03 -17.59
N LYS A 246 -19.70 7.93 -16.85
CA LYS A 246 -20.61 6.75 -16.86
C LYS A 246 -21.80 6.88 -15.90
N LYS A 247 -21.76 7.76 -14.89
CA LYS A 247 -22.93 8.05 -14.03
C LYS A 247 -24.00 8.88 -14.75
N SER A 248 -23.61 9.71 -15.71
CA SER A 248 -24.54 10.46 -16.57
C SER A 248 -25.38 9.52 -17.46
N GLN A 249 -24.73 8.53 -18.09
CA GLN A 249 -25.44 7.55 -18.93
C GLN A 249 -26.26 6.52 -18.14
N ARG A 250 -25.86 6.16 -16.91
CA ARG A 250 -26.66 5.28 -16.03
C ARG A 250 -27.87 5.96 -15.40
N LYS A 251 -27.84 7.28 -15.15
CA LYS A 251 -29.05 8.02 -14.76
C LYS A 251 -30.05 8.14 -15.90
N ALA A 252 -29.59 8.34 -17.14
CA ALA A 252 -30.46 8.38 -18.32
C ALA A 252 -31.10 7.01 -18.62
N SER A 253 -30.36 5.90 -18.48
CA SER A 253 -30.91 4.55 -18.72
C SER A 253 -31.77 4.02 -17.57
N LYS A 254 -31.50 4.40 -16.31
CA LYS A 254 -32.35 4.04 -15.18
C LYS A 254 -33.66 4.84 -15.12
N ALA A 255 -33.65 6.10 -15.55
CA ALA A 255 -34.88 6.90 -15.64
C ALA A 255 -35.86 6.41 -16.73
N VAL A 256 -35.37 5.72 -17.76
CA VAL A 256 -36.21 5.14 -18.82
C VAL A 256 -36.75 3.76 -18.42
N ALA A 257 -36.04 3.00 -17.58
CA ALA A 257 -36.49 1.69 -17.10
C ALA A 257 -37.43 1.77 -15.88
N ASP A 258 -37.41 2.86 -15.10
CA ASP A 258 -38.27 3.07 -13.93
C ASP A 258 -39.60 3.80 -14.27
N ALA A 259 -39.82 4.09 -15.56
CA ALA A 259 -41.05 4.72 -16.06
C ALA A 259 -42.03 3.73 -16.71
N SER A 260 -41.67 2.45 -16.82
CA SER A 260 -42.55 1.40 -17.38
C SER A 260 -43.33 0.60 -16.32
N ASP A 261 -43.11 0.85 -15.03
CA ASP A 261 -43.75 0.14 -13.91
C ASP A 261 -44.55 1.06 -12.96
N LEU A 262 -44.98 2.24 -13.46
CA LEU A 262 -45.91 3.12 -12.74
C LEU A 262 -47.23 3.15 -13.51
N SER A 263 -48.31 2.74 -12.85
CA SER A 263 -49.67 2.81 -13.41
C SER A 263 -50.07 4.25 -13.70
N ASP A 264 -50.77 4.45 -14.82
CA ASP A 264 -51.25 5.75 -15.35
C ASP A 264 -52.02 6.62 -14.32
N GLU A 265 -52.46 6.03 -13.21
CA GLU A 265 -53.17 6.66 -12.11
C GLU A 265 -52.29 7.59 -11.24
N GLU A 266 -50.97 7.39 -11.19
CA GLU A 266 -50.06 8.20 -10.35
C GLU A 266 -49.35 9.34 -11.12
N LEU A 267 -49.27 9.27 -12.46
CA LEU A 267 -48.57 10.28 -13.27
C LEU A 267 -49.44 11.47 -13.68
N LEU A 268 -50.75 11.27 -13.83
CA LEU A 268 -51.70 12.31 -14.20
C LEU A 268 -52.54 12.65 -12.98
N GLY A 269 -52.05 13.57 -12.14
CA GLY A 269 -52.75 14.00 -10.93
C GLY A 269 -54.24 14.30 -11.16
N ALA A 270 -55.06 14.13 -10.11
CA ALA A 270 -56.54 14.10 -10.15
C ALA A 270 -57.25 15.21 -10.96
N ALA A 271 -56.59 16.36 -11.19
CA ALA A 271 -57.10 17.44 -12.02
C ALA A 271 -57.08 17.14 -13.54
N THR A 272 -56.17 16.29 -14.02
CA THR A 272 -56.04 15.91 -15.44
C THR A 272 -56.96 14.74 -15.79
N LEU A 273 -57.09 13.76 -14.89
CA LEU A 273 -58.04 12.66 -15.01
C LEU A 273 -59.49 13.15 -15.10
N LYS A 274 -59.85 14.20 -14.36
CA LYS A 274 -61.18 14.80 -14.43
C LYS A 274 -61.47 15.49 -15.76
N LYS A 275 -60.47 16.13 -16.37
CA LYS A 275 -60.63 16.70 -17.72
C LYS A 275 -60.76 15.62 -18.79
N MET A 276 -60.01 14.53 -18.67
CA MET A 276 -60.12 13.41 -19.60
C MET A 276 -61.43 12.64 -19.42
N SER A 277 -61.99 12.53 -18.21
CA SER A 277 -63.33 11.94 -18.00
C SER A 277 -64.43 12.84 -18.56
N ASP A 278 -64.34 14.16 -18.35
CA ASP A 278 -65.34 15.11 -18.87
C ASP A 278 -65.30 15.18 -20.42
N GLU A 279 -64.10 15.08 -21.04
CA GLU A 279 -63.94 14.98 -22.49
C GLU A 279 -64.40 13.62 -23.04
N ARG A 280 -64.24 12.54 -22.27
CA ARG A 280 -64.66 11.19 -22.66
C ARG A 280 -66.16 10.96 -22.51
N GLU A 281 -66.80 11.52 -21.48
CA GLU A 281 -68.28 11.57 -21.39
C GLU A 281 -68.87 12.45 -22.49
N ALA A 282 -68.22 13.55 -22.86
CA ALA A 282 -68.63 14.35 -24.01
C ALA A 282 -68.46 13.58 -25.33
N ALA A 283 -67.39 12.79 -25.49
CA ALA A 283 -67.16 11.96 -26.67
C ALA A 283 -68.11 10.75 -26.73
N GLU A 284 -68.42 10.11 -25.61
CA GLU A 284 -69.40 9.00 -25.53
C GLU A 284 -70.83 9.49 -25.74
N ALA A 285 -71.18 10.70 -25.30
CA ALA A 285 -72.48 11.30 -25.62
C ALA A 285 -72.64 11.60 -27.12
N VAL A 286 -71.55 11.97 -27.81
CA VAL A 286 -71.53 12.18 -29.26
C VAL A 286 -71.53 10.84 -30.01
N ALA A 287 -70.77 9.85 -29.54
CA ALA A 287 -70.73 8.50 -30.13
C ALA A 287 -72.05 7.73 -29.94
N ALA A 288 -72.73 7.86 -28.80
CA ALA A 288 -74.04 7.26 -28.58
C ALA A 288 -75.16 7.94 -29.40
N ALA A 289 -74.97 9.22 -29.77
CA ALA A 289 -75.84 9.91 -30.73
C ALA A 289 -75.56 9.49 -32.17
N GLU A 290 -74.31 9.16 -32.51
CA GLU A 290 -73.93 8.60 -33.82
C GLU A 290 -74.32 7.12 -33.97
N GLU A 291 -74.18 6.29 -32.94
CA GLU A 291 -74.58 4.87 -32.98
C GLU A 291 -76.09 4.70 -33.12
N LYS A 292 -76.91 5.53 -32.46
CA LYS A 292 -78.36 5.55 -32.70
C LYS A 292 -78.74 5.98 -34.12
N ALA A 293 -77.90 6.75 -34.80
CA ALA A 293 -78.10 7.14 -36.21
C ALA A 293 -77.57 6.08 -37.20
N VAL A 294 -76.74 5.14 -36.74
CA VAL A 294 -76.18 4.03 -37.55
C VAL A 294 -77.01 2.75 -37.38
N GLU A 295 -77.60 2.49 -36.21
CA GLU A 295 -78.54 1.38 -35.99
C GLU A 295 -79.84 1.54 -36.81
N GLU A 296 -80.31 2.78 -37.05
CA GLU A 296 -81.47 3.05 -37.93
C GLU A 296 -81.13 2.87 -39.44
N LYS A 297 -79.85 2.71 -39.80
CA LYS A 297 -79.38 2.48 -41.19
C LYS A 297 -78.91 1.05 -41.47
N ALA A 298 -78.66 0.23 -40.45
CA ALA A 298 -78.13 -1.12 -40.62
C ALA A 298 -79.21 -2.21 -40.84
N GLU A 299 -80.50 -1.85 -40.81
CA GLU A 299 -81.60 -2.77 -41.16
C GLU A 299 -81.80 -2.94 -42.68
N GLU A 300 -81.04 -2.23 -43.53
CA GLU A 300 -81.33 -2.19 -44.99
C GLU A 300 -80.46 -3.09 -45.89
N GLU A 301 -79.35 -3.71 -45.46
CA GLU A 301 -78.52 -4.52 -46.39
C GLU A 301 -77.88 -5.81 -45.82
N ALA A 302 -78.27 -6.95 -46.40
CA ALA A 302 -77.61 -8.26 -46.42
C ALA A 302 -77.79 -8.86 -47.84
N PRO A 303 -77.18 -10.00 -48.28
CA PRO A 303 -75.95 -10.74 -47.90
C PRO A 303 -75.12 -11.32 -49.13
N LYS A 304 -74.01 -12.08 -48.90
CA LYS A 304 -73.80 -13.54 -49.25
C LYS A 304 -72.33 -14.10 -49.38
N THR A 305 -72.10 -15.24 -48.68
CA THR A 305 -71.33 -16.53 -48.96
C THR A 305 -69.79 -16.59 -49.17
N GLU A 306 -69.00 -17.25 -48.28
CA GLU A 306 -68.48 -18.67 -48.18
C GLU A 306 -67.12 -18.92 -48.94
N GLU A 307 -66.09 -19.70 -48.56
CA GLU A 307 -65.93 -20.96 -47.77
C GLU A 307 -64.43 -21.34 -47.47
N ALA A 308 -64.20 -22.25 -46.50
CA ALA A 308 -63.10 -23.25 -46.25
C ALA A 308 -61.63 -22.80 -45.90
N ALA A 309 -61.08 -23.03 -44.68
CA ALA A 309 -60.54 -24.27 -44.03
C ALA A 309 -59.16 -24.77 -44.57
N ALA A 310 -58.20 -25.40 -43.87
CA ALA A 310 -57.73 -25.58 -42.48
C ALA A 310 -56.53 -26.59 -42.52
N LYS A 311 -55.71 -26.69 -41.44
CA LYS A 311 -54.85 -27.82 -40.93
C LYS A 311 -53.33 -27.58 -40.80
N ASP A 312 -52.79 -27.52 -39.58
CA ASP A 312 -52.22 -28.58 -38.67
C ASP A 312 -50.73 -28.87 -38.97
N THR A 313 -49.74 -28.54 -38.13
CA THR A 313 -49.33 -28.90 -36.75
C THR A 313 -48.55 -30.23 -36.57
N ALA A 314 -47.34 -30.06 -36.01
CA ALA A 314 -46.63 -30.88 -35.00
C ALA A 314 -45.64 -32.02 -35.37
N ALA A 315 -44.65 -32.14 -34.45
CA ALA A 315 -43.73 -33.25 -34.14
C ALA A 315 -42.45 -33.39 -35.03
N GLU A 316 -41.24 -33.74 -34.56
CA GLU A 316 -40.65 -34.08 -33.24
C GLU A 316 -39.12 -34.26 -33.47
N ALA A 317 -38.33 -34.16 -32.40
CA ALA A 317 -36.88 -34.31 -32.38
C ALA A 317 -36.43 -35.79 -32.36
N ALA A 318 -35.32 -36.12 -33.06
CA ALA A 318 -34.27 -37.09 -32.66
C ALA A 318 -33.39 -37.48 -33.86
N ALA A 319 -32.06 -37.45 -33.69
CA ALA A 319 -31.15 -38.57 -34.03
C ALA A 319 -29.67 -38.15 -33.89
N ALA A 320 -28.95 -38.90 -33.04
CA ALA A 320 -27.51 -39.03 -33.06
C ALA A 320 -27.11 -40.22 -33.96
N GLU A 321 -25.87 -40.14 -34.47
CA GLU A 321 -24.97 -41.22 -34.90
C GLU A 321 -25.28 -42.18 -36.08
N GLU A 322 -24.19 -42.36 -36.86
CA GLU A 322 -23.75 -43.54 -37.61
C GLU A 322 -24.20 -43.75 -39.08
N LYS A 323 -23.24 -43.53 -40.01
CA LYS A 323 -22.76 -44.46 -41.07
C LYS A 323 -21.83 -43.69 -42.03
N ALA A 324 -20.53 -44.01 -42.07
CA ALA A 324 -19.90 -45.06 -42.89
C ALA A 324 -19.77 -44.67 -44.38
N GLU A 325 -18.57 -44.26 -44.77
CA GLU A 325 -17.80 -44.82 -45.90
C GLU A 325 -16.31 -44.51 -45.73
#